data_AF-A0A6V7J376-F1
#
_entry.id   AF-A0A6V7J376-F1
#
_cell.length_a   1.000
_cell.length_b   1.000
_cell.length_c   1.000
_cell.angle_alpha   90.00
_cell.angle_beta   90.00
_cell.angle_gamma   90.00
#
_symmetry.space_group_name_H-M   'P 1'
#
loop_
_entity.id
_entity.type
_entity.pdbx_description
1 polymer ?
#
loop_
_entity_poly.entity_id
_entity_poly.type
_entity_poly.pdbx_seq_one_letter_code
_entity_poly.pdbx_strand_id
1 'polypeptide(L)' 'MTVEVLSGKVFLLITGASQGIGRQIAVTFSEHLAKGSKLLLLARNEAGLKETADKIPKHVEVAFHGVDLAGATADVLS' A
#
# COMPACT_ATOMS: atom_id res chain seq x y z
N MET A 1 20.05 -1.83 -2.44
CA MET A 1 20.21 -0.93 -3.60
C MET A 1 19.12 0.12 -3.51
N THR A 2 19.42 1.40 -3.67
CA THR A 2 18.41 2.46 -3.69
C THR A 2 17.71 2.45 -5.04
N VAL A 3 16.38 2.30 -5.05
CA VAL A 3 15.59 2.45 -6.28
C VAL A 3 15.35 3.95 -6.47
N GLU A 4 15.92 4.53 -7.51
CA GLU A 4 15.90 5.99 -7.73
C GLU A 4 14.47 6.56 -7.77
N VAL A 5 13.52 5.83 -8.36
CA VAL A 5 12.10 6.20 -8.41
C VAL A 5 11.43 6.24 -7.03
N LEU A 6 12.02 5.59 -6.01
CA LEU A 6 11.54 5.58 -4.63
C LEU A 6 12.33 6.52 -3.72
N SER A 7 13.21 7.35 -4.28
CA SER A 7 13.98 8.34 -3.51
C SER A 7 13.10 9.50 -3.04
N GLY A 8 13.41 10.05 -1.86
CA GLY A 8 12.63 11.14 -1.27
C GLY A 8 11.29 10.67 -0.67
N LYS A 9 10.35 11.62 -0.51
CA LYS A 9 9.00 11.32 -0.01
C LYS A 9 8.13 10.79 -1.16
N VAL A 10 7.59 9.60 -0.98
CA VAL A 10 6.78 8.91 -1.99
C VAL A 10 5.37 8.70 -1.48
N PHE A 11 4.39 8.84 -2.36
CA PHE A 11 3.06 8.27 -2.19
C PHE A 11 2.96 7.01 -3.06
N LEU A 12 2.92 5.83 -2.43
CA LEU A 12 2.83 4.55 -3.10
C LEU A 12 1.40 4.00 -2.95
N LEU A 13 0.76 3.66 -4.05
CA LEU A 13 -0.57 3.05 -4.07
C LEU A 13 -0.46 1.65 -4.65
N ILE A 14 -1.03 0.66 -3.95
CA ILE A 14 -1.03 -0.74 -4.40
C ILE A 14 -2.45 -1.29 -4.37
N THR A 15 -2.94 -1.73 -5.53
CA THR A 15 -4.19 -2.48 -5.70
C THR A 15 -3.95 -3.99 -5.57
N GLY A 16 -4.96 -4.76 -5.16
CA GLY A 16 -4.79 -6.19 -4.90
C GLY A 16 -3.81 -6.47 -3.74
N ALA A 17 -3.66 -5.51 -2.83
CA ALA A 17 -2.65 -5.54 -1.78
C ALA A 17 -2.94 -6.55 -0.65
N SER A 18 -4.14 -7.13 -0.59
CA SER A 18 -4.53 -7.99 0.53
C SER A 18 -3.77 -9.31 0.59
N GLN A 19 -3.17 -9.78 -0.51
CA GLN A 19 -2.51 -11.10 -0.59
C GLN A 19 -1.54 -11.23 -1.78
N GLY A 20 -0.87 -12.38 -1.86
CA GLY A 20 -0.08 -12.77 -3.03
C GLY A 20 0.98 -11.73 -3.43
N ILE A 21 1.06 -11.45 -4.73
CA ILE A 21 2.05 -10.54 -5.30
C ILE A 21 1.85 -9.11 -4.80
N GLY A 22 0.61 -8.61 -4.73
CA GLY A 22 0.33 -7.25 -4.24
C GLY A 22 0.83 -7.03 -2.81
N ARG A 23 0.60 -8.02 -1.92
CA ARG A 23 1.16 -8.02 -0.56
C ARG A 23 2.69 -8.01 -0.58
N GLN A 24 3.31 -8.87 -1.39
CA GLN A 24 4.77 -8.95 -1.44
C GLN A 24 5.40 -7.66 -1.97
N ILE A 25 4.78 -7.02 -2.98
CA ILE A 25 5.21 -5.70 -3.46
C ILE A 25 5.13 -4.67 -2.33
N ALA A 26 4.01 -4.62 -1.60
CA ALA A 26 3.83 -3.68 -0.49
C ALA A 26 4.94 -3.81 0.56
N VAL A 27 5.20 -5.04 1.01
CA VAL A 27 6.25 -5.32 2.01
C VAL A 27 7.62 -4.95 1.46
N THR A 28 8.02 -5.49 0.30
CA THR A 28 9.36 -5.28 -0.25
C THR A 28 9.65 -3.82 -0.61
N PHE A 29 8.69 -3.10 -1.20
CA PHE A 29 8.92 -1.72 -1.61
C PHE A 29 8.88 -0.76 -0.42
N SER A 30 8.10 -1.07 0.62
CA SER A 30 8.04 -0.24 1.83
C SER A 30 9.37 -0.11 2.57
N GLU A 31 10.24 -1.13 2.49
CA GLU A 31 11.60 -1.10 3.05
C GLU A 31 12.49 -0.02 2.42
N HIS A 32 12.16 0.40 1.20
CA HIS A 32 12.94 1.38 0.43
C HIS A 32 12.38 2.81 0.55
N LEU A 33 11.23 2.99 1.20
CA LEU A 33 10.58 4.29 1.33
C LEU A 33 11.22 5.13 2.43
N ALA A 34 11.46 6.42 2.16
CA ALA A 34 11.95 7.35 3.17
C ALA A 34 10.86 7.66 4.22
N LYS A 35 11.28 8.07 5.43
CA LYS A 35 10.38 8.53 6.49
C LYS A 35 9.42 9.61 5.99
N GLY A 36 8.14 9.47 6.32
CA GLY A 36 7.09 10.40 5.88
C GLY A 36 6.57 10.12 4.47
N SER A 37 7.04 9.05 3.83
CA SER A 37 6.32 8.44 2.70
C SER A 37 5.01 7.83 3.18
N LYS A 38 4.05 7.75 2.27
CA LYS A 38 2.72 7.22 2.51
C LYS A 38 2.44 6.02 1.60
N LEU A 39 1.77 5.02 2.14
CA LEU A 39 1.39 3.80 1.43
C LEU A 39 -0.12 3.59 1.55
N LEU A 40 -0.82 3.55 0.41
CA LEU A 40 -2.24 3.24 0.33
C LEU A 40 -2.43 1.83 -0.22
N LEU A 41 -3.11 0.97 0.55
CA LEU A 41 -3.41 -0.42 0.18
C LEU A 41 -4.89 -0.57 -0.17
N LEU A 42 -5.17 -1.03 -1.38
CA LEU A 42 -6.54 -1.25 -1.87
C LEU A 42 -6.74 -2.70 -2.27
N ALA A 43 -7.83 -3.31 -1.80
CA ALA A 43 -8.31 -4.63 -2.22
C ALA A 43 -9.71 -4.85 -1.65
N ARG A 44 -10.35 -5.97 -2.02
CA ARG A 44 -11.68 -6.33 -1.48
C ARG A 44 -11.64 -6.85 -0.03
N ASN A 45 -10.56 -7.54 0.35
CA ASN A 45 -10.46 -8.20 1.66
C ASN A 45 -9.74 -7.31 2.69
N GLU A 46 -10.49 -6.66 3.57
CA GLU A 46 -9.96 -5.79 4.63
C GLU A 46 -9.08 -6.51 5.65
N ALA A 47 -9.42 -7.74 6.05
CA ALA A 47 -8.60 -8.51 6.98
C ALA A 47 -7.21 -8.76 6.37
N GLY A 48 -7.16 -9.13 5.10
CA GLY A 48 -5.91 -9.30 4.36
C GLY A 48 -5.13 -8.00 4.15
N LEU A 49 -5.82 -6.86 4.02
CA LEU A 49 -5.19 -5.54 3.98
C LEU A 49 -4.57 -5.17 5.33
N LYS A 50 -5.29 -5.40 6.43
CA LYS A 50 -4.78 -5.19 7.79
C LYS A 50 -3.53 -6.04 8.06
N GLU A 51 -3.57 -7.34 7.72
CA GLU A 51 -2.40 -8.22 7.81
C GLU A 51 -1.20 -7.72 6.98
N THR A 52 -1.47 -7.07 5.85
CA THR A 52 -0.42 -6.51 5.00
C THR A 52 0.15 -5.23 5.63
N ALA A 53 -0.71 -4.35 6.15
CA ALA A 53 -0.32 -3.14 6.87
C ALA A 53 0.53 -3.45 8.11
N ASP A 54 0.19 -4.51 8.87
CA ASP A 54 0.93 -4.96 10.05
C ASP A 54 2.37 -5.41 9.74
N LYS A 55 2.68 -5.72 8.46
CA LYS A 55 4.02 -6.10 8.00
C LYS A 55 4.86 -4.92 7.52
N ILE A 56 4.28 -3.73 7.40
CA ILE A 56 4.96 -2.55 6.87
C ILE A 56 5.81 -1.89 7.98
N PRO A 57 7.04 -1.43 7.69
CA PRO A 57 7.85 -0.69 8.64
C PRO A 57 7.15 0.55 9.21
N LYS A 58 7.29 0.78 10.52
CA LYS A 58 6.62 1.87 11.25
C LYS A 58 7.01 3.29 10.80
N HIS A 59 8.05 3.46 9.99
CA HIS A 59 8.47 4.78 9.48
C HIS A 59 7.66 5.23 8.25
N VAL A 60 6.87 4.33 7.67
CA VAL A 60 5.93 4.59 6.56
C VAL A 60 4.53 4.76 7.15
N GLU A 61 3.82 5.81 6.72
CA GLU A 61 2.41 6.00 7.07
C GLU A 61 1.55 5.12 6.16
N VAL A 62 0.78 4.19 6.73
CA VAL A 62 -0.03 3.24 5.96
C VAL A 62 -1.51 3.50 6.17
N ALA A 63 -2.24 3.60 5.06
CA ALA A 63 -3.70 3.57 5.04
C ALA A 63 -4.16 2.37 4.20
N PHE A 64 -5.31 1.81 4.53
CA PHE A 64 -5.93 0.77 3.72
C PHE A 64 -7.43 0.96 3.62
N HIS A 65 -8.00 0.55 2.49
CA HIS A 65 -9.43 0.61 2.26
C HIS A 65 -9.94 -0.57 1.46
N GLY A 66 -11.03 -1.17 1.94
CA GLY A 66 -11.76 -2.24 1.28
C GLY A 66 -12.55 -1.70 0.09
N VAL A 67 -12.17 -2.04 -1.14
CA VAL A 67 -12.89 -1.58 -2.35
C VAL A 67 -12.88 -2.63 -3.45
N ASP A 68 -14.02 -2.73 -4.14
CA ASP A 68 -14.10 -3.45 -5.42
C ASP A 68 -13.87 -2.48 -6.58
N LEU A 69 -12.65 -2.50 -7.12
CA LEU A 69 -12.25 -1.62 -8.22
C LEU A 69 -12.99 -1.91 -9.53
N ALA A 70 -13.67 -3.05 -9.67
CA ALA A 70 -14.46 -3.34 -10.87
C ALA A 70 -15.72 -2.44 -10.96
N GLY A 71 -16.24 -1.97 -9.83
CA GLY A 71 -17.45 -1.14 -9.76
C GLY A 71 -17.27 0.20 -9.04
N ALA A 72 -16.06 0.53 -8.60
CA ALA A 72 -15.81 1.76 -7.85
C ALA A 72 -15.88 3.01 -8.76
N THR A 73 -16.55 4.06 -8.28
CA THR A 73 -16.45 5.42 -8.81
C THR A 73 -15.54 6.27 -7.93
N ALA A 74 -15.16 7.45 -8.41
CA ALA A 74 -14.28 8.37 -7.66
C ALA A 74 -14.87 8.75 -6.29
N ASP A 75 -16.20 8.82 -6.18
CA ASP A 75 -16.95 9.22 -4.98
C ASP A 75 -16.87 8.17 -3.86
N VAL A 76 -16.52 6.92 -4.20
CA VAL A 76 -16.33 5.84 -3.22
C VAL A 76 -14.96 5.93 -2.55
N LEU A 77 -14.02 6.70 -3.12
CA LEU A 77 -12.63 6.81 -2.68
C LEU A 77 -12.28 8.19 -2.10
N SER A 78 -13.26 9.10 -2.00
CA SER A 78 -13.12 10.49 -1.50
C SER A 78 -13.32 10.63 0.00
#